data_AF-A0AAT9QM36-F1
#
_entry.id   AF-A0AAT9QM36-F1
#
_cell.length_a   1.000
_cell.length_b   1.000
_cell.length_c   1.000
_cell.angle_alpha   90.00
_cell.angle_beta   90.00
_cell.angle_gamma   90.00
#
_symmetry.space_group_name_H-M   'P 1'
#
loop_
_entity.id
_entity.type
_entity.pdbx_description
1 polymer ?
#
loop_
_entity_poly.entity_id
_entity_poly.type
_entity_poly.pdbx_seq_one_letter_code
_entity_poly.pdbx_strand_id
1 'polypeptide(L)'
;MRSKFKHILAVIGLAGLLAVPAGAAWAEDPVAIPSGTNIVDNANVLGSRKGEVQDAIQKLLKDHKYNLYVVTVKSFDNPADPTAWSQAVAKSKGMGKADVILAIATDQGKYYFSPNSASTIYSKRSNITQNAVVANLAGGKKDYAQAAIDTASAVGDAAGGGSGNVSSGNGAGAGILVGAGVVVAGGGAYLLYRNRRKKAAGQVASSGSYGPQGAELDPLASLSVEELRRKSGSLLIEADDAIKSSEQELGFAQAQYGDSAVGNFTKALAEAKAHMTESFKLQQQAR
;
A
#
# COMPACT_ATOMS: atom_id res chain seq x y z
N MET A 1 10.26 -28.39 -88.20
CA MET A 1 9.98 -27.51 -87.02
C MET A 1 10.12 -28.40 -85.79
N ARG A 2 10.97 -28.21 -84.78
CA ARG A 2 11.61 -27.02 -84.18
C ARG A 2 12.96 -27.41 -83.58
N SER A 3 13.83 -26.41 -83.44
CA SER A 3 15.25 -26.51 -83.13
C SER A 3 15.55 -26.09 -81.67
N LYS A 4 16.47 -26.84 -81.04
CA LYS A 4 17.54 -26.44 -80.09
C LYS A 4 17.20 -25.91 -78.68
N PHE A 5 17.75 -26.65 -77.71
CA PHE A 5 18.38 -26.27 -76.44
C PHE A 5 18.61 -24.77 -76.17
N LYS A 6 18.40 -24.37 -74.90
CA LYS A 6 19.41 -23.77 -74.00
C LYS A 6 18.91 -23.72 -72.55
N HIS A 7 19.77 -24.14 -71.63
CA HIS A 7 19.60 -24.09 -70.17
C HIS A 7 19.90 -22.69 -69.66
N ILE A 8 19.14 -22.19 -68.68
CA ILE A 8 19.62 -21.16 -67.74
C ILE A 8 19.16 -21.56 -66.34
N LEU A 9 20.14 -21.71 -65.46
CA LEU A 9 20.04 -21.90 -64.01
C LEU A 9 19.56 -20.60 -63.34
N ALA A 10 18.66 -20.71 -62.38
CA ALA A 10 18.51 -19.70 -61.33
C ALA A 10 18.22 -20.42 -60.00
N VAL A 11 19.27 -20.60 -59.21
CA VAL A 11 19.20 -20.94 -57.79
C VAL A 11 18.86 -19.65 -57.06
N ILE A 12 17.69 -19.59 -56.42
CA ILE A 12 17.40 -18.59 -55.39
C ILE A 12 17.20 -19.37 -54.09
N GLY A 13 18.24 -19.37 -53.27
CA GLY A 13 18.12 -19.70 -51.86
C GLY A 13 17.45 -18.54 -51.13
N LEU A 14 16.53 -18.85 -50.22
CA LEU A 14 16.20 -17.94 -49.14
C LEU A 14 16.00 -18.74 -47.86
N ALA A 15 17.09 -18.87 -47.11
CA ALA A 15 17.06 -19.19 -45.69
C ALA A 15 16.49 -17.96 -44.96
N GLY A 16 15.17 -17.95 -44.75
CA GLY A 16 14.51 -17.02 -43.84
C GLY A 16 14.65 -17.54 -42.41
N LEU A 17 15.79 -17.24 -41.79
CA LEU A 17 16.02 -17.43 -40.37
C LEU A 17 14.91 -16.67 -39.61
N LEU A 18 14.14 -17.38 -38.77
CA LEU A 18 13.20 -16.80 -37.81
C LEU A 18 13.99 -15.87 -36.88
N ALA A 19 14.06 -14.59 -37.24
CA ALA A 19 14.42 -13.53 -36.33
C ALA A 19 13.27 -13.37 -35.34
N VAL A 20 13.32 -14.13 -34.24
CA VAL A 20 12.66 -13.72 -33.00
C VAL A 20 13.32 -12.38 -32.65
N PRO A 21 12.61 -11.24 -32.63
CA PRO A 21 13.18 -10.03 -32.08
C PRO A 21 13.43 -10.33 -30.60
N ALA A 22 14.70 -10.53 -30.25
CA ALA A 22 15.17 -10.37 -28.89
C ALA A 22 14.74 -8.96 -28.50
N GLY A 23 13.72 -8.86 -27.65
CA GLY A 23 13.21 -7.58 -27.18
C GLY A 23 14.39 -6.81 -26.61
N ALA A 24 14.78 -5.72 -27.25
CA ALA A 24 15.65 -4.79 -26.57
C ALA A 24 14.93 -4.36 -25.28
N ALA A 25 15.69 -4.08 -24.25
CA ALA A 25 15.15 -3.46 -23.06
C ALA A 25 14.78 -2.02 -23.43
N TRP A 26 13.59 -1.83 -24.01
CA TRP A 26 13.14 -0.58 -24.63
C TRP A 26 12.42 0.33 -23.63
N ALA A 27 12.67 1.63 -23.79
CA ALA A 27 11.92 2.76 -23.24
C ALA A 27 10.39 2.61 -23.40
N GLU A 28 9.60 3.09 -22.44
CA GLU A 28 8.15 2.87 -22.40
C GLU A 28 7.33 4.18 -22.51
N ASP A 29 6.67 4.35 -23.66
CA ASP A 29 5.66 5.39 -23.91
C ASP A 29 4.44 5.24 -22.97
N PRO A 30 3.58 6.26 -22.79
CA PRO A 30 2.34 6.16 -22.03
C PRO A 30 1.50 4.95 -22.43
N VAL A 31 1.33 4.01 -21.50
CA VAL A 31 0.64 2.74 -21.75
C VAL A 31 -0.88 2.92 -21.85
N ALA A 32 -1.51 2.09 -22.68
CA ALA A 32 -2.96 1.94 -22.68
C ALA A 32 -3.37 0.91 -21.62
N ILE A 33 -4.27 1.28 -20.71
CA ILE A 33 -4.84 0.36 -19.73
C ILE A 33 -6.05 -0.34 -20.36
N PRO A 34 -6.03 -1.68 -20.55
CA PRO A 34 -7.14 -2.41 -21.14
C PRO A 34 -8.44 -2.25 -20.35
N SER A 35 -9.57 -2.33 -21.06
CA SER A 35 -10.90 -2.32 -20.44
C SER A 35 -11.06 -3.47 -19.45
N GLY A 36 -11.65 -3.21 -18.28
CA GLY A 36 -11.84 -4.21 -17.23
C GLY A 36 -10.59 -4.53 -16.41
N THR A 37 -9.48 -3.80 -16.63
CA THR A 37 -8.25 -3.99 -15.85
C THR A 37 -7.86 -2.71 -15.12
N ASN A 38 -7.20 -2.91 -13.98
CA ASN A 38 -6.69 -1.83 -13.14
C ASN A 38 -5.16 -1.83 -13.02
N ILE A 39 -4.49 -2.88 -13.51
CA ILE A 39 -3.08 -3.11 -13.29
C ILE A 39 -2.38 -3.36 -14.62
N VAL A 40 -1.39 -2.52 -14.93
CA VAL A 40 -0.39 -2.75 -15.98
C VAL A 40 0.95 -2.93 -15.30
N ASP A 41 1.55 -4.12 -15.41
CA ASP A 41 2.82 -4.46 -14.74
C ASP A 41 3.88 -4.90 -15.75
N ASN A 42 4.34 -3.95 -16.57
CA ASN A 42 5.37 -4.17 -17.59
C ASN A 42 6.76 -4.37 -16.97
N ALA A 43 7.01 -3.73 -15.83
CA ALA A 43 8.25 -3.92 -15.07
C ALA A 43 8.31 -5.28 -14.34
N ASN A 44 7.21 -6.01 -14.27
CA ASN A 44 7.09 -7.31 -13.59
C ASN A 44 7.54 -7.26 -12.12
N VAL A 45 7.18 -6.20 -11.42
CA VAL A 45 7.60 -5.93 -10.03
C VAL A 45 6.57 -6.30 -8.98
N LEU A 46 5.32 -6.59 -9.39
CA LEU A 46 4.28 -7.03 -8.45
C LEU A 46 4.38 -8.53 -8.15
N GLY A 47 4.91 -9.31 -9.10
CA GLY A 47 5.17 -10.75 -8.94
C GLY A 47 3.94 -11.53 -8.46
N SER A 48 4.12 -12.41 -7.47
CA SER A 48 3.04 -13.20 -6.87
C SER A 48 2.01 -12.36 -6.09
N ARG A 49 2.34 -11.12 -5.73
CA ARG A 49 1.46 -10.22 -4.96
C ARG A 49 0.52 -9.40 -5.84
N LYS A 50 0.56 -9.56 -7.16
CA LYS A 50 -0.39 -8.89 -8.08
C LYS A 50 -1.86 -9.15 -7.70
N GLY A 51 -2.17 -10.34 -7.17
CA GLY A 51 -3.50 -10.66 -6.65
C GLY A 51 -3.89 -9.81 -5.43
N GLU A 52 -2.98 -9.60 -4.47
CA GLU A 52 -3.22 -8.75 -3.30
C GLU A 52 -3.48 -7.29 -3.70
N VAL A 53 -2.72 -6.78 -4.69
CA VAL A 53 -2.93 -5.45 -5.25
C VAL A 53 -4.32 -5.36 -5.89
N GLN A 54 -4.71 -6.37 -6.67
CA GLN A 54 -6.03 -6.42 -7.29
C GLN A 54 -7.15 -6.45 -6.25
N ASP A 55 -7.01 -7.22 -5.18
CA ASP A 55 -7.98 -7.30 -4.08
C ASP A 55 -8.13 -5.95 -3.36
N ALA A 56 -7.01 -5.26 -3.11
CA ALA A 56 -7.02 -3.93 -2.51
C ALA A 56 -7.78 -2.91 -3.38
N ILE A 57 -7.56 -2.94 -4.70
CA ILE A 57 -8.28 -2.10 -5.67
C ILE A 57 -9.79 -2.43 -5.68
N GLN A 58 -10.14 -3.72 -5.69
CA GLN A 58 -11.56 -4.14 -5.67
C GLN A 58 -12.26 -3.73 -4.38
N LYS A 59 -11.57 -3.84 -3.23
CA LYS A 59 -12.07 -3.36 -1.95
C LYS A 59 -12.32 -1.85 -1.98
N LEU A 60 -11.37 -1.06 -2.49
CA LEU A 60 -11.54 0.38 -2.63
C LEU A 60 -12.78 0.74 -3.48
N LEU A 61 -12.95 0.05 -4.60
CA LEU A 61 -14.10 0.25 -5.49
C LEU A 61 -15.42 -0.12 -4.81
N LYS A 62 -15.44 -1.26 -4.12
CA LYS A 62 -16.62 -1.75 -3.42
C LYS A 62 -17.03 -0.81 -2.28
N ASP A 63 -16.09 -0.42 -1.44
CA ASP A 63 -16.38 0.25 -0.17
C ASP A 63 -16.52 1.77 -0.35
N HIS A 64 -15.68 2.38 -1.20
CA HIS A 64 -15.60 3.84 -1.34
C HIS A 64 -16.00 4.36 -2.72
N LYS A 65 -16.30 3.47 -3.68
CA LYS A 65 -16.66 3.85 -5.07
C LYS A 65 -15.54 4.61 -5.80
N TYR A 66 -14.30 4.46 -5.32
CA TYR A 66 -13.09 4.96 -5.95
C TYR A 66 -12.38 3.84 -6.70
N ASN A 67 -11.71 4.17 -7.79
CA ASN A 67 -11.02 3.19 -8.60
C ASN A 67 -9.55 3.58 -8.77
N LEU A 68 -8.65 2.67 -8.42
CA LEU A 68 -7.21 2.88 -8.53
C LEU A 68 -6.67 2.13 -9.75
N TYR A 69 -5.88 2.83 -10.56
CA TYR A 69 -5.07 2.27 -11.62
C TYR A 69 -3.60 2.26 -11.20
N VAL A 70 -2.97 1.09 -11.28
CA VAL A 70 -1.56 0.88 -10.94
C VAL A 70 -0.81 0.55 -12.22
N VAL A 71 0.23 1.33 -12.51
CA VAL A 71 1.04 1.18 -13.71
C VAL A 71 2.51 1.12 -13.31
N THR A 72 3.16 0.00 -13.55
CA THR A 72 4.59 -0.20 -13.29
C THR A 72 5.32 -0.44 -14.61
N VAL A 73 6.24 0.48 -14.93
CA VAL A 73 7.06 0.52 -16.14
C VAL A 73 8.53 0.63 -15.75
N LYS A 74 9.47 0.34 -16.65
CA LYS A 74 10.90 0.48 -16.33
C LYS A 74 11.34 1.95 -16.29
N SER A 75 10.89 2.74 -17.26
CA SER A 75 11.18 4.17 -17.41
C SER A 75 9.94 4.93 -17.88
N PHE A 76 9.85 6.22 -17.56
CA PHE A 76 8.93 7.11 -18.26
C PHE A 76 9.64 7.72 -19.46
N ASP A 77 9.03 7.59 -20.63
CA ASP A 77 9.51 8.18 -21.88
C ASP A 77 8.33 8.74 -22.70
N ASN A 78 8.60 9.79 -23.49
CA ASN A 78 7.64 10.47 -24.36
C ASN A 78 6.25 10.76 -23.73
N PRO A 79 6.19 11.52 -22.62
CA PRO A 79 7.27 12.34 -22.05
C PRO A 79 8.01 11.67 -20.88
N ALA A 80 9.26 12.06 -20.65
CA ALA A 80 10.06 11.59 -19.50
C ALA A 80 9.64 12.19 -18.14
N ASP A 81 8.77 13.20 -18.17
CA ASP A 81 8.19 13.79 -16.97
C ASP A 81 7.05 12.89 -16.43
N PRO A 82 7.14 12.40 -15.19
CA PRO A 82 6.13 11.49 -14.61
C PRO A 82 4.71 12.07 -14.58
N THR A 83 4.59 13.39 -14.42
CA THR A 83 3.29 14.07 -14.35
C THR A 83 2.62 14.04 -15.71
N ALA A 84 3.32 14.52 -16.75
CA ALA A 84 2.80 14.56 -18.11
C ALA A 84 2.54 13.15 -18.66
N TRP A 85 3.40 12.18 -18.33
CA TRP A 85 3.24 10.78 -18.74
C TRP A 85 1.98 10.17 -18.15
N SER A 86 1.78 10.32 -16.85
CA SER A 86 0.60 9.77 -16.17
C SER A 86 -0.69 10.46 -16.57
N GLN A 87 -0.64 11.77 -16.86
CA GLN A 87 -1.78 12.51 -17.41
C GLN A 87 -2.16 12.01 -18.80
N ALA A 88 -1.18 11.65 -19.65
CA ALA A 88 -1.44 11.06 -20.95
C ALA A 88 -2.17 9.70 -20.82
N VAL A 89 -1.73 8.84 -19.89
CA VAL A 89 -2.42 7.58 -19.56
C VAL A 89 -3.85 7.85 -19.07
N ALA A 90 -4.00 8.76 -18.10
CA ALA A 90 -5.31 9.09 -17.53
C ALA A 90 -6.30 9.63 -18.56
N LYS A 91 -5.82 10.49 -19.47
CA LYS A 91 -6.62 11.04 -20.58
C LYS A 91 -7.01 9.96 -21.58
N SER A 92 -6.06 9.12 -22.00
CA SER A 92 -6.30 8.01 -22.92
C SER A 92 -7.34 7.03 -22.35
N LYS A 93 -7.25 6.73 -21.05
CA LYS A 93 -8.19 5.84 -20.35
C LYS A 93 -9.58 6.46 -20.13
N GLY A 94 -9.71 7.79 -20.24
CA GLY A 94 -10.95 8.51 -19.95
C GLY A 94 -11.31 8.52 -18.46
N MET A 95 -10.31 8.70 -17.59
CA MET A 95 -10.49 8.68 -16.13
C MET A 95 -11.43 9.80 -15.64
N GLY A 96 -12.41 9.42 -14.83
CA GLY A 96 -13.37 10.32 -14.18
C GLY A 96 -12.93 10.82 -12.81
N LYS A 97 -13.85 11.50 -12.12
CA LYS A 97 -13.60 12.16 -10.81
C LYS A 97 -13.23 11.22 -9.66
N ALA A 98 -13.61 9.94 -9.75
CA ALA A 98 -13.35 8.92 -8.74
C ALA A 98 -12.24 7.94 -9.15
N ASP A 99 -11.60 8.19 -10.30
CA ASP A 99 -10.46 7.41 -10.75
C ASP A 99 -9.15 8.08 -10.29
N VAL A 100 -8.20 7.27 -9.84
CA VAL A 100 -6.86 7.70 -9.43
C VAL A 100 -5.79 6.83 -10.10
N ILE A 101 -4.62 7.40 -10.39
CA ILE A 101 -3.49 6.68 -10.99
C ILE A 101 -2.28 6.71 -10.06
N LEU A 102 -1.62 5.56 -9.93
CA LEU A 102 -0.26 5.41 -9.42
C LEU A 102 0.61 4.85 -10.53
N ALA A 103 1.49 5.68 -11.08
CA ALA A 103 2.49 5.27 -12.07
C ALA A 103 3.87 5.21 -11.43
N ILE A 104 4.65 4.16 -11.72
CA ILE A 104 5.98 3.94 -11.14
C ILE A 104 6.94 3.52 -12.25
N ALA A 105 8.04 4.26 -12.39
CA ALA A 105 9.18 3.94 -13.24
C ALA A 105 10.30 3.34 -12.38
N THR A 106 10.47 2.02 -12.46
CA THR A 106 11.27 1.24 -11.50
C THR A 106 12.76 1.55 -11.58
N ASP A 107 13.31 1.65 -12.80
CA ASP A 107 14.74 1.84 -13.05
C ASP A 107 15.16 3.30 -12.78
N GLN A 108 14.24 4.24 -13.04
CA GLN A 108 14.43 5.65 -12.74
C GLN A 108 14.17 5.99 -11.26
N GLY A 109 13.51 5.10 -10.51
CA GLY A 109 13.06 5.38 -9.15
C GLY A 109 12.06 6.53 -9.06
N LYS A 110 11.39 6.86 -10.16
CA LYS A 110 10.39 7.94 -10.24
C LYS A 110 8.99 7.34 -10.09
N TYR A 111 8.07 8.13 -9.59
CA TYR A 111 6.67 7.76 -9.50
C TYR A 111 5.80 9.01 -9.57
N TYR A 112 4.53 8.81 -9.86
CA TYR A 112 3.53 9.86 -9.81
C TYR A 112 2.21 9.27 -9.34
N PHE A 113 1.66 9.87 -8.29
CA PHE A 113 0.33 9.59 -7.79
C PHE A 113 -0.57 10.79 -8.09
N SER A 114 -1.71 10.53 -8.73
CA SER A 114 -2.62 11.60 -9.14
C SER A 114 -4.08 11.17 -9.06
N PRO A 115 -4.84 11.75 -8.13
CA PRO A 115 -6.28 11.79 -8.27
C PRO A 115 -6.69 12.83 -9.32
N ASN A 116 -7.86 12.63 -9.93
CA ASN A 116 -8.47 13.65 -10.79
C ASN A 116 -8.57 15.00 -10.05
N SER A 117 -8.33 16.12 -10.75
CA SER A 117 -8.37 17.48 -10.16
C SER A 117 -9.74 17.87 -9.62
N ALA A 118 -10.83 17.30 -10.15
CA ALA A 118 -12.19 17.47 -9.65
C ALA A 118 -12.56 16.48 -8.52
N SER A 119 -11.62 15.65 -8.07
CA SER A 119 -11.86 14.70 -6.99
C SER A 119 -11.86 15.37 -5.62
N THR A 120 -12.73 14.92 -4.71
CA THR A 120 -12.79 15.43 -3.34
C THR A 120 -11.51 15.15 -2.55
N ILE A 121 -10.76 14.11 -2.92
CA ILE A 121 -9.49 13.73 -2.29
C ILE A 121 -8.28 14.45 -2.90
N TYR A 122 -8.46 15.34 -3.89
CA TYR A 122 -7.34 15.97 -4.59
C TYR A 122 -6.42 16.76 -3.66
N SER A 123 -6.99 17.40 -2.62
CA SER A 123 -6.24 18.12 -1.58
C SER A 123 -5.41 17.19 -0.68
N LYS A 124 -5.72 15.90 -0.62
CA LYS A 124 -5.03 14.88 0.19
C LYS A 124 -3.87 14.21 -0.54
N ARG A 125 -3.68 14.51 -1.84
CA ARG A 125 -2.64 13.91 -2.70
C ARG A 125 -1.26 13.87 -2.04
N SER A 126 -0.81 14.97 -1.44
CA SER A 126 0.53 15.04 -0.83
C SER A 126 0.67 14.05 0.32
N ASN A 127 -0.34 13.98 1.20
CA ASN A 127 -0.35 13.08 2.34
C ASN A 127 -0.37 11.60 1.91
N ILE A 128 -1.24 11.26 0.95
CA ILE A 128 -1.29 9.91 0.35
C ILE A 128 0.07 9.53 -0.25
N THR A 129 0.69 10.42 -1.02
CA THR A 129 2.01 10.17 -1.61
C THR A 129 3.04 9.86 -0.53
N GLN A 130 3.11 10.64 0.56
CA GLN A 130 4.10 10.42 1.61
C GLN A 130 3.84 9.12 2.38
N ASN A 131 2.59 8.90 2.79
CA ASN A 131 2.25 7.82 3.72
C ASN A 131 2.12 6.46 3.04
N ALA A 132 1.75 6.41 1.76
CA ALA A 132 1.55 5.16 1.04
C ALA A 132 2.63 4.87 0.00
N VAL A 133 3.08 5.88 -0.74
CA VAL A 133 4.02 5.67 -1.86
C VAL A 133 5.45 5.79 -1.37
N VAL A 134 5.82 6.93 -0.77
CA VAL A 134 7.18 7.19 -0.28
C VAL A 134 7.55 6.20 0.80
N ALA A 135 6.67 5.92 1.76
CA ALA A 135 6.92 4.97 2.85
C ALA A 135 7.38 3.57 2.37
N ASN A 136 6.90 3.12 1.20
CA ASN A 136 7.20 1.81 0.65
C ASN A 136 8.34 1.81 -0.40
N LEU A 137 8.65 2.97 -0.98
CA LEU A 137 9.63 3.12 -2.05
C LEU A 137 10.91 3.84 -1.60
N ALA A 138 10.88 4.51 -0.45
CA ALA A 138 12.03 5.20 0.14
C ALA A 138 12.80 4.27 1.08
N GLY A 139 14.12 4.22 0.89
CA GLY A 139 15.02 3.38 1.68
C GLY A 139 14.94 1.88 1.34
N GLY A 140 16.04 1.16 1.56
CA GLY A 140 16.09 -0.30 1.49
C GLY A 140 15.56 -0.93 0.19
N LYS A 141 14.94 -2.12 0.34
CA LYS A 141 14.33 -2.87 -0.77
C LYS A 141 12.93 -2.31 -1.04
N LYS A 142 12.75 -1.70 -2.22
CA LYS A 142 11.47 -1.14 -2.69
C LYS A 142 10.38 -2.22 -2.74
N ASP A 143 9.24 -1.97 -2.09
CA ASP A 143 8.06 -2.85 -2.14
C ASP A 143 6.95 -2.20 -2.98
N TYR A 144 7.00 -2.46 -4.29
CA TYR A 144 6.06 -1.90 -5.25
C TYR A 144 4.62 -2.42 -5.05
N ALA A 145 4.47 -3.67 -4.62
CA ALA A 145 3.16 -4.25 -4.34
C ALA A 145 2.54 -3.60 -3.11
N GLN A 146 3.32 -3.43 -2.03
CA GLN A 146 2.84 -2.75 -0.83
C GLN A 146 2.53 -1.29 -1.10
N ALA A 147 3.34 -0.57 -1.89
CA ALA A 147 3.05 0.80 -2.28
C ALA A 147 1.68 0.94 -2.97
N ALA A 148 1.31 -0.01 -3.83
CA ALA A 148 0.02 -0.03 -4.49
C ALA A 148 -1.14 -0.36 -3.53
N ILE A 149 -0.96 -1.34 -2.64
CA ILE A 149 -1.94 -1.73 -1.61
C ILE A 149 -2.21 -0.56 -0.65
N ASP A 150 -1.14 0.06 -0.15
CA ASP A 150 -1.21 1.19 0.77
C ASP A 150 -1.82 2.42 0.10
N THR A 151 -1.57 2.61 -1.20
CA THR A 151 -2.23 3.69 -1.96
C THR A 151 -3.73 3.46 -2.03
N ALA A 152 -4.19 2.22 -2.26
CA ALA A 152 -5.61 1.90 -2.24
C ALA A 152 -6.23 2.18 -0.85
N SER A 153 -5.52 1.80 0.23
CA SER A 153 -5.94 2.07 1.62
C SER A 153 -6.05 3.57 1.91
N ALA A 154 -5.01 4.35 1.59
CA ALA A 154 -4.95 5.79 1.81
C ALA A 154 -5.98 6.57 0.97
N VAL A 155 -6.26 6.12 -0.26
CA VAL A 155 -7.35 6.68 -1.07
C VAL A 155 -8.71 6.39 -0.43
N GLY A 156 -8.91 5.19 0.13
CA GLY A 156 -10.11 4.83 0.86
C GLY A 156 -10.31 5.68 2.11
N ASP A 157 -9.25 5.89 2.90
CA ASP A 157 -9.24 6.79 4.06
C ASP A 157 -9.65 8.21 3.65
N ALA A 158 -8.99 8.79 2.64
CA ALA A 158 -9.31 10.13 2.14
C ALA A 158 -10.75 10.22 1.61
N ALA A 159 -11.24 9.19 0.90
CA ALA A 159 -12.62 9.13 0.41
C ALA A 159 -13.65 9.02 1.55
N GLY A 160 -13.26 8.43 2.68
CA GLY A 160 -14.05 8.35 3.91
C GLY A 160 -14.01 9.61 4.78
N GLY A 161 -13.28 10.65 4.38
CA GLY A 161 -13.12 11.90 5.12
C GLY A 161 -11.82 12.02 5.92
N GLY A 162 -10.95 11.01 5.86
CA GLY A 162 -9.63 11.01 6.47
C GLY A 162 -8.61 11.90 5.75
N SER A 163 -7.35 11.85 6.22
CA SER A 163 -6.27 12.67 5.68
C SER A 163 -5.47 12.01 4.55
N GLY A 164 -5.73 10.74 4.25
CA GLY A 164 -4.91 9.94 3.33
C GLY A 164 -3.90 9.05 4.04
N ASN A 165 -4.23 8.60 5.25
CA ASN A 165 -3.34 7.75 6.04
C ASN A 165 -3.53 6.28 5.65
N VAL A 166 -2.45 5.50 5.76
CA VAL A 166 -2.55 4.05 5.65
C VAL A 166 -3.03 3.53 7.01
N SER A 167 -4.25 3.00 7.06
CA SER A 167 -4.71 2.27 8.25
C SER A 167 -3.75 1.11 8.49
N SER A 168 -3.09 1.10 9.65
CA SER A 168 -2.04 0.14 10.02
C SER A 168 -2.63 -1.25 10.31
N GLY A 169 -3.12 -1.90 9.26
CA GLY A 169 -3.34 -3.33 9.19
C GLY A 169 -2.09 -4.01 8.63
N ASN A 170 -1.10 -4.23 9.49
CA ASN A 170 0.10 -5.04 9.25
C ASN A 170 1.13 -4.50 8.23
N GLY A 171 2.14 -3.77 8.71
CA GLY A 171 3.41 -3.64 7.97
C GLY A 171 4.20 -2.37 8.28
N ALA A 172 5.40 -2.57 8.84
CA ALA A 172 6.55 -1.65 8.89
C ALA A 172 6.41 -0.30 9.64
N GLY A 173 6.91 -0.30 10.89
CA GLY A 173 7.93 0.66 11.34
C GLY A 173 7.53 2.12 11.56
N ALA A 174 7.51 2.52 12.84
CA ALA A 174 7.61 3.88 13.34
C ALA A 174 6.39 4.80 13.17
N GLY A 175 5.51 4.73 14.17
CA GLY A 175 5.09 5.90 14.95
C GLY A 175 4.72 7.17 14.20
N ILE A 176 3.51 7.18 13.63
CA ILE A 176 2.65 8.38 13.68
C ILE A 176 1.30 7.91 14.21
N LEU A 177 1.16 8.01 15.53
CA LEU A 177 -0.13 7.98 16.21
C LEU A 177 -0.84 9.30 15.91
N VAL A 178 -1.57 9.36 14.79
CA VAL A 178 -2.57 10.41 14.60
C VAL A 178 -3.83 9.76 14.04
N GLY A 179 -4.77 9.53 14.97
CA GLY A 179 -6.21 9.65 14.73
C GLY A 179 -6.90 8.56 13.93
N ALA A 180 -7.85 7.90 14.60
CA ALA A 180 -8.97 7.15 14.04
C ALA A 180 -8.64 5.80 13.38
N GLY A 181 -8.51 4.77 14.23
CA GLY A 181 -8.52 3.37 13.83
C GLY A 181 -9.21 2.50 14.88
N VAL A 182 -10.43 2.89 15.29
CA VAL A 182 -11.29 2.02 16.09
C VAL A 182 -11.69 0.82 15.23
N VAL A 183 -11.32 -0.37 15.69
CA VAL A 183 -12.00 -1.68 15.54
C VAL A 183 -11.10 -2.86 15.96
N VAL A 184 -9.78 -2.69 16.16
CA VAL A 184 -8.87 -3.85 16.34
C VAL A 184 -8.37 -4.07 17.78
N ALA A 185 -8.92 -3.36 18.77
CA ALA A 185 -8.60 -3.59 20.18
C ALA A 185 -9.31 -4.85 20.70
N GLY A 186 -8.75 -6.02 20.42
CA GLY A 186 -9.14 -7.27 21.08
C GLY A 186 -8.89 -8.51 20.21
N GLY A 187 -9.51 -8.57 19.03
CA GLY A 187 -9.42 -9.74 18.16
C GLY A 187 -8.15 -9.79 17.30
N GLY A 188 -7.74 -8.66 16.72
CA GLY A 188 -6.64 -8.65 15.76
C GLY A 188 -5.29 -8.90 16.38
N ALA A 189 -4.95 -8.29 17.52
CA ALA A 189 -3.69 -8.56 18.20
C ALA A 189 -3.54 -10.05 18.58
N TYR A 190 -4.62 -10.68 19.06
CA TYR A 190 -4.64 -12.12 19.38
C TYR A 190 -4.54 -13.01 18.12
N LEU A 191 -5.24 -12.67 17.05
CA LEU A 191 -5.18 -13.39 15.77
C LEU A 191 -3.83 -13.23 15.07
N LEU A 192 -3.20 -12.06 15.17
CA LEU A 192 -1.84 -11.80 14.68
C LEU A 192 -0.82 -12.59 15.50
N TYR A 193 -0.93 -12.59 16.83
CA TYR A 193 -0.07 -13.40 17.70
C TYR A 193 -0.19 -14.90 17.38
N ARG A 194 -1.41 -15.40 17.24
CA ARG A 194 -1.69 -16.80 16.90
C ARG A 194 -1.22 -17.19 15.49
N ASN A 195 -1.41 -16.33 14.49
CA ASN A 195 -0.96 -16.60 13.12
C ASN A 195 0.57 -16.48 12.97
N ARG A 196 1.23 -15.60 13.73
CA ARG A 196 2.70 -15.56 13.79
C ARG A 196 3.26 -16.84 14.40
N ARG A 197 2.64 -17.36 15.47
CA ARG A 197 3.04 -18.65 16.08
C ARG A 197 2.89 -19.84 15.13
N LYS A 198 1.91 -19.80 14.21
CA LYS A 198 1.73 -20.83 13.17
C LYS A 198 2.68 -20.69 11.98
N LYS A 199 3.09 -19.46 11.62
CA LYS A 199 4.03 -19.20 10.52
C LYS A 199 5.51 -19.38 10.92
N ALA A 200 5.85 -19.20 12.19
CA ALA A 200 7.20 -19.45 12.71
C ALA A 200 7.62 -20.93 12.71
N ALA A 201 6.68 -21.87 12.52
CA ALA A 201 6.98 -23.30 12.35
C ALA A 201 7.38 -23.67 10.91
N GLY A 202 7.37 -22.73 9.95
CA GLY A 202 7.46 -23.06 8.51
C GLY A 202 8.60 -22.42 7.71
N GLN A 203 9.34 -21.43 8.22
CA GLN A 203 10.41 -20.78 7.44
C GLN A 203 11.58 -20.33 8.32
N VAL A 204 12.70 -21.04 8.19
CA VAL A 204 13.99 -20.70 8.79
C VAL A 204 14.84 -19.98 7.74
N ALA A 205 15.41 -18.81 8.11
CA ALA A 205 16.79 -18.37 7.85
C ALA A 205 16.91 -16.84 7.71
N SER A 206 17.09 -16.12 8.81
CA SER A 206 18.18 -15.14 9.02
C SER A 206 17.98 -14.34 10.32
N SER A 207 19.04 -14.25 11.13
CA SER A 207 19.23 -13.48 12.37
C SER A 207 18.23 -13.70 13.53
N GLY A 208 18.57 -14.64 14.43
CA GLY A 208 17.99 -14.71 15.78
C GLY A 208 18.75 -15.74 16.62
N SER A 209 19.18 -15.39 17.83
CA SER A 209 19.81 -16.34 18.76
C SER A 209 18.83 -17.48 19.08
N TYR A 210 19.23 -18.71 18.77
CA TYR A 210 18.45 -19.92 19.03
C TYR A 210 18.64 -20.39 20.48
N GLY A 211 17.55 -20.73 21.18
CA GLY A 211 17.61 -21.50 22.44
C GLY A 211 17.99 -22.97 22.19
N PRO A 212 18.20 -23.79 23.24
CA PRO A 212 18.73 -25.17 23.14
C PRO A 212 17.94 -26.16 22.28
N GLN A 213 16.76 -25.76 21.77
CA GLN A 213 15.83 -26.61 21.02
C GLN A 213 15.38 -25.99 19.68
N GLY A 214 16.07 -24.95 19.18
CA GLY A 214 15.86 -24.45 17.81
C GLY A 214 14.54 -23.69 17.58
N ALA A 215 13.81 -23.30 18.63
CA ALA A 215 12.66 -22.42 18.54
C ALA A 215 13.08 -20.93 18.49
N GLU A 216 12.44 -20.13 17.64
CA GLU A 216 12.53 -18.66 17.67
C GLU A 216 12.06 -18.18 19.05
N LEU A 217 12.93 -17.47 19.77
CA LEU A 217 12.59 -16.92 21.09
C LEU A 217 11.54 -15.82 20.89
N ASP A 218 10.42 -15.89 21.62
CA ASP A 218 9.47 -14.78 21.68
C ASP A 218 10.26 -13.52 22.10
N PRO A 219 10.22 -12.41 21.33
CA PRO A 219 10.96 -11.19 21.65
C PRO A 219 10.61 -10.61 23.03
N LEU A 220 9.47 -11.03 23.61
CA LEU A 220 9.03 -10.72 24.96
C LEU A 220 9.40 -11.79 25.99
N ALA A 221 9.81 -13.00 25.58
CA ALA A 221 10.25 -14.07 26.49
C ALA A 221 11.63 -13.81 27.12
N SER A 222 12.40 -12.85 26.58
CA SER A 222 13.60 -12.35 27.24
C SER A 222 13.29 -11.36 28.37
N LEU A 223 12.06 -10.86 28.47
CA LEU A 223 11.63 -9.93 29.51
C LEU A 223 11.00 -10.68 30.67
N SER A 224 11.33 -10.29 31.89
CA SER A 224 10.64 -10.76 33.07
C SER A 224 9.18 -10.28 33.08
N VAL A 225 8.32 -10.99 33.81
CA VAL A 225 6.92 -10.59 34.01
C VAL A 225 6.83 -9.17 34.58
N GLU A 226 7.78 -8.79 35.44
CA GLU A 226 7.85 -7.45 36.04
C GLU A 226 8.21 -6.37 35.00
N GLU A 227 9.13 -6.66 34.07
CA GLU A 227 9.48 -5.74 32.99
C GLU A 227 8.33 -5.59 31.98
N LEU A 228 7.64 -6.69 31.65
CA LEU A 228 6.43 -6.66 30.83
C LEU A 228 5.33 -5.84 31.49
N ARG A 229 5.18 -5.97 32.82
CA ARG A 229 4.22 -5.21 33.61
C ARG A 229 4.55 -3.72 33.60
N ARG A 230 5.81 -3.36 33.83
CA ARG A 230 6.29 -1.97 33.83
C ARG A 230 6.08 -1.33 32.47
N LYS A 231 6.43 -2.03 31.38
CA LYS A 231 6.27 -1.57 30.00
C LYS A 231 4.80 -1.44 29.60
N SER A 232 3.95 -2.37 30.02
CA SER A 232 2.51 -2.27 29.79
C SER A 232 1.90 -1.09 30.56
N GLY A 233 2.37 -0.84 31.78
CA GLY A 233 1.96 0.30 32.58
C GLY A 233 2.32 1.65 31.96
N SER A 234 3.54 1.80 31.43
CA SER A 234 3.93 3.04 30.76
C SER A 234 3.11 3.29 29.49
N LEU A 235 2.88 2.24 28.69
CA LEU A 235 2.07 2.35 27.47
C LEU A 235 0.60 2.71 27.75
N LEU A 236 0.03 2.23 28.86
CA LEU A 236 -1.33 2.60 29.27
C LEU A 236 -1.42 4.07 29.69
N ILE A 237 -0.40 4.59 30.39
CA ILE A 237 -0.34 6.00 30.78
C ILE A 237 -0.21 6.90 29.54
N GLU A 238 0.71 6.56 28.62
CA GLU A 238 0.88 7.31 27.37
C GLU A 238 -0.41 7.34 26.54
N ALA A 239 -1.14 6.23 26.50
CA ALA A 239 -2.42 6.16 25.81
C ALA A 239 -3.54 6.94 26.52
N ASP A 240 -3.57 6.97 27.86
CA ASP A 240 -4.48 7.82 28.63
C ASP A 240 -4.22 9.32 28.38
N ASP A 241 -2.96 9.72 28.35
CA ASP A 241 -2.56 11.11 28.06
C ASP A 241 -2.91 11.51 26.62
N ALA A 242 -2.74 10.60 25.66
CA ALA A 242 -3.15 10.82 24.27
C ALA A 242 -4.68 10.99 24.13
N ILE A 243 -5.47 10.22 24.88
CA ILE A 243 -6.93 10.36 24.94
C ILE A 243 -7.30 11.74 25.50
N LYS A 244 -6.71 12.16 26.61
CA LYS A 244 -6.97 13.50 27.20
C LYS A 244 -6.60 14.64 26.24
N SER A 245 -5.48 14.53 25.54
CA SER A 245 -5.09 15.51 24.51
C SER A 245 -6.12 15.55 23.38
N SER A 246 -6.59 14.39 22.93
CA SER A 246 -7.61 14.28 21.87
C SER A 246 -8.97 14.85 22.29
N GLU A 247 -9.31 14.80 23.58
CA GLU A 247 -10.52 15.46 24.12
C GLU A 247 -10.41 16.98 24.08
N GLN A 248 -9.23 17.53 24.39
CA GLN A 248 -9.00 18.98 24.32
C GLN A 248 -9.13 19.46 22.87
N GLU A 249 -8.52 18.74 21.92
CA GLU A 249 -8.62 19.04 20.49
C GLU A 249 -10.05 18.91 19.95
N LEU A 250 -10.81 17.91 20.42
CA LEU A 250 -12.22 17.78 20.08
C LEU A 250 -13.03 18.99 20.53
N GLY A 251 -12.78 19.51 21.73
CA GLY A 251 -13.45 20.73 22.22
C GLY A 251 -13.18 21.94 21.32
N PHE A 252 -11.94 22.10 20.85
CA PHE A 252 -11.60 23.16 19.88
C PHE A 252 -12.26 22.93 18.52
N ALA A 253 -12.26 21.70 18.02
CA ALA A 253 -12.87 21.34 16.74
C ALA A 253 -14.41 21.52 16.76
N GLN A 254 -15.07 21.19 17.88
CA GLN A 254 -16.48 21.44 18.09
C GLN A 254 -16.80 22.94 18.05
N ALA A 255 -16.00 23.76 18.74
CA ALA A 255 -16.18 25.20 18.74
C ALA A 255 -15.99 25.83 17.35
N GLN A 256 -15.09 25.28 16.54
CA GLN A 256 -14.75 25.83 15.22
C GLN A 256 -15.65 25.32 14.09
N TYR A 257 -16.11 24.07 14.15
CA TYR A 257 -16.76 23.38 13.04
C TYR A 257 -18.16 22.81 13.36
N GLY A 258 -18.58 22.84 14.62
CA GLY A 258 -19.88 22.35 15.09
C GLY A 258 -19.94 20.82 15.25
N ASP A 259 -20.91 20.36 16.04
CA ASP A 259 -20.99 18.95 16.49
C ASP A 259 -21.17 17.94 15.36
N SER A 260 -21.89 18.31 14.30
CA SER A 260 -22.13 17.40 13.17
C SER A 260 -20.87 17.09 12.37
N ALA A 261 -19.86 17.98 12.36
CA ALA A 261 -18.62 17.78 11.64
C ALA A 261 -17.66 16.82 12.37
N VAL A 262 -17.79 16.71 13.69
CA VAL A 262 -16.90 15.91 14.53
C VAL A 262 -17.50 14.61 15.06
N GLY A 263 -18.78 14.33 14.78
CA GLY A 263 -19.52 13.24 15.43
C GLY A 263 -18.86 11.85 15.33
N ASN A 264 -18.21 11.53 14.21
CA ASN A 264 -17.47 10.28 14.07
C ASN A 264 -16.23 10.22 14.99
N PHE A 265 -15.54 11.34 15.16
CA PHE A 265 -14.38 11.44 16.06
C PHE A 265 -14.82 11.39 17.53
N THR A 266 -15.92 12.07 17.88
CA THR A 266 -16.53 12.00 19.22
C THR A 266 -16.88 10.57 19.61
N LYS A 267 -17.49 9.81 18.68
CA LYS A 267 -17.85 8.41 18.92
C LYS A 267 -16.60 7.53 19.11
N ALA A 268 -15.60 7.70 18.26
CA ALA A 268 -14.35 6.94 18.36
C ALA A 268 -13.60 7.21 19.68
N LEU A 269 -13.61 8.46 20.14
CA LEU A 269 -12.99 8.85 21.41
C LEU A 269 -13.71 8.22 22.61
N ALA A 270 -15.05 8.15 22.56
CA ALA A 270 -15.84 7.48 23.59
C ALA A 270 -15.54 5.97 23.67
N GLU A 271 -15.41 5.30 22.53
CA GLU A 271 -15.06 3.87 22.46
C GLU A 271 -13.63 3.61 22.97
N ALA A 272 -12.67 4.48 22.63
CA ALA A 272 -11.30 4.40 23.14
C ALA A 272 -11.26 4.52 24.68
N LYS A 273 -12.05 5.42 25.27
CA LYS A 273 -12.16 5.56 26.73
C LYS A 273 -12.74 4.32 27.41
N ALA A 274 -13.73 3.68 26.79
CA ALA A 274 -14.31 2.44 27.28
C ALA A 274 -13.26 1.32 27.31
N HIS A 275 -12.50 1.15 26.23
CA HIS A 275 -11.42 0.15 26.15
C HIS A 275 -10.26 0.45 27.11
N MET A 276 -9.93 1.73 27.33
CA MET A 276 -8.92 2.12 28.30
C MET A 276 -9.33 1.70 29.73
N THR A 277 -10.61 1.92 30.07
CA THR A 277 -11.18 1.51 31.35
C THR A 277 -11.11 0.00 31.55
N GLU A 278 -11.44 -0.78 30.52
CA GLU A 278 -11.33 -2.24 30.53
C GLU A 278 -9.87 -2.71 30.68
N SER A 279 -8.93 -2.04 30.00
CA SER A 279 -7.50 -2.34 30.05
C SER A 279 -6.91 -2.10 31.45
N PHE A 280 -7.29 -1.02 32.12
CA PHE A 280 -6.91 -0.77 33.51
C PHE A 280 -7.51 -1.81 34.46
N LYS A 281 -8.75 -2.26 34.22
CA LYS A 281 -9.38 -3.33 35.02
C LYS A 281 -8.60 -4.65 34.88
N LEU A 282 -8.19 -5.02 33.67
CA LEU A 282 -7.38 -6.22 33.43
C LEU A 282 -5.99 -6.09 34.07
N GLN A 283 -5.36 -4.92 34.02
CA GLN A 283 -4.07 -4.68 34.68
C GLN A 283 -4.14 -4.81 36.21
N GLN A 284 -5.28 -4.42 36.81
CA GLN A 284 -5.54 -4.59 38.24
C GLN A 284 -5.78 -6.04 38.63
N GLN A 285 -6.45 -6.82 37.77
CA GLN A 285 -6.69 -8.27 38.00
C GLN A 285 -5.45 -9.13 37.79
N ALA A 286 -4.53 -8.69 36.93
CA ALA A 286 -3.24 -9.33 36.71
C ALA A 286 -2.17 -8.94 37.76
N ARG A 287 -2.56 -8.24 38.83
CA ARG A 287 -1.71 -7.79 39.94
C ARG A 287 -1.81 -8.78 41.10
#